data_AF-A0A848L5R7-F1
#
_entry.id   AF-A0A848L5R7-F1
#
_cell.length_a   1.000
_cell.length_b   1.000
_cell.length_c   1.000
_cell.angle_alpha   90.00
_cell.angle_beta   90.00
_cell.angle_gamma   90.00
#
_symmetry.space_group_name_H-M   'P 1'
#
loop_
_entity.id
_entity.type
_entity.pdbx_description
1 polymer ?
#
loop_
_entity_poly.entity_id
_entity_poly.type
_entity_poly.pdbx_seq_one_letter_code
_entity_poly.pdbx_strand_id
1 'polypeptide(L)'
;MTVLLGVPALWCGTLGCEALPPEELPGEGRPIHASDDSLQSANGLSPNGLITNGLITNGLITNGLITNGLSTNGVSTASFGTWFDSTASAYSDMVMKYVVACAYAEGSSLTYQAPSTGITYTWPGLLGLTPGWASGQPITPVEEQLITGCLAAHVNKYGIQMEVSVRGATAVGTLLPVTQSEATVFSEKEAAFFGNLINGAGVFACNDRNLTVMESSARACGLASQGNGASVECPPIRHVGTCKSICDLDESKTHYTSCVFNGVTYKPLTTRIRPADIYRCGDGVCQLTESCDPDPRTGSNRYDACESDCGNCP
;
A
#
# COMPACT_ATOMS: atom_id res chain seq x y z
N MET A 1 -22.20 68.81 29.77
CA MET A 1 -23.56 68.35 30.09
C MET A 1 -24.39 68.44 28.81
N THR A 2 -24.98 67.32 28.40
CA THR A 2 -26.14 67.21 27.47
C THR A 2 -25.93 67.34 25.94
N VAL A 3 -25.70 66.17 25.32
CA VAL A 3 -26.38 65.53 24.16
C VAL A 3 -27.43 66.35 23.37
N LEU A 4 -27.36 66.30 22.02
CA LEU A 4 -28.51 65.93 21.16
C LEU A 4 -28.12 65.67 19.68
N LEU A 5 -28.69 64.57 19.17
CA LEU A 5 -28.62 63.97 17.84
C LEU A 5 -29.51 64.70 16.82
N GLY A 6 -29.21 64.57 15.51
CA GLY A 6 -30.16 64.88 14.43
C GLY A 6 -29.56 64.96 13.02
N VAL A 7 -29.79 63.90 12.24
CA VAL A 7 -29.46 63.60 10.81
C VAL A 7 -30.48 64.32 9.86
N PRO A 8 -30.58 64.18 8.49
CA PRO A 8 -29.70 63.77 7.35
C PRO A 8 -29.83 64.67 6.06
N ALA A 9 -29.23 64.19 4.95
CA ALA A 9 -29.61 64.32 3.51
C ALA A 9 -28.73 65.29 2.67
N LEU A 10 -28.36 65.05 1.39
CA LEU A 10 -28.54 63.99 0.39
C LEU A 10 -27.60 64.32 -0.81
N TRP A 11 -27.07 63.28 -1.49
CA TRP A 11 -26.66 63.19 -2.93
C TRP A 11 -25.60 64.18 -3.49
N CYS A 12 -24.76 63.89 -4.49
CA CYS A 12 -24.83 62.99 -5.65
C CYS A 12 -23.39 62.74 -6.18
N GLY A 13 -23.10 61.58 -6.78
CA GLY A 13 -21.86 61.36 -7.52
C GLY A 13 -21.83 60.03 -8.29
N THR A 14 -21.81 60.11 -9.61
CA THR A 14 -22.09 59.05 -10.59
C THR A 14 -20.89 58.15 -10.96
N LEU A 15 -21.19 56.86 -11.12
CA LEU A 15 -20.77 55.88 -12.15
C LEU A 15 -19.39 56.05 -12.83
N GLY A 16 -18.50 55.10 -12.55
CA GLY A 16 -17.41 54.68 -13.42
C GLY A 16 -17.18 53.17 -13.26
N CYS A 17 -17.32 52.41 -14.34
CA CYS A 17 -17.00 50.98 -14.41
C CYS A 17 -15.50 50.76 -14.18
N GLU A 18 -15.14 50.03 -13.12
CA GLU A 18 -13.86 49.34 -13.03
C GLU A 18 -14.11 47.84 -13.14
N ALA A 19 -13.44 47.21 -14.10
CA ALA A 19 -13.48 45.78 -14.31
C ALA A 19 -12.80 45.08 -13.13
N LEU A 20 -13.54 44.19 -12.46
CA LEU A 20 -13.00 43.32 -11.43
C LEU A 20 -12.02 42.31 -12.09
N PRO A 21 -10.82 42.09 -11.51
CA PRO A 21 -9.96 40.99 -11.94
C PRO A 21 -10.63 39.64 -11.62
N PRO A 22 -10.36 38.58 -12.42
CA PRO A 22 -10.96 37.27 -12.19
C PRO A 22 -10.54 36.73 -10.82
N GLU A 23 -11.54 36.32 -10.06
CA GLU A 23 -11.43 35.64 -8.78
C GLU A 23 -10.63 34.34 -8.97
N GLU A 24 -9.36 34.35 -8.55
CA GLU A 24 -8.56 33.13 -8.41
C GLU A 24 -9.24 32.24 -7.38
N LEU A 25 -9.71 31.08 -7.83
CA LEU A 25 -10.13 29.98 -6.96
C LEU A 25 -8.97 29.66 -5.99
N PRO A 26 -9.14 29.85 -4.67
CA PRO A 26 -8.09 29.49 -3.74
C PRO A 26 -7.99 27.97 -3.72
N GLY A 27 -6.86 27.48 -4.21
CA GLY A 27 -6.40 26.14 -3.92
C GLY A 27 -6.24 26.00 -2.42
N GLU A 28 -7.18 25.32 -1.78
CA GLU A 28 -6.98 24.79 -0.43
C GLU A 28 -6.23 23.47 -0.55
N GLY A 29 -4.91 23.58 -0.72
CA GLY A 29 -4.01 22.67 -0.05
C GLY A 29 -4.24 22.81 1.44
N ARG A 30 -4.94 21.85 2.05
CA ARG A 30 -4.98 21.73 3.51
C ARG A 30 -3.79 20.91 3.99
N PRO A 31 -3.26 21.28 5.16
CA PRO A 31 -1.88 21.00 5.52
C PRO A 31 -1.69 19.53 5.83
N ILE A 32 -0.59 18.99 5.28
CA ILE A 32 0.07 17.79 5.80
C ILE A 32 0.39 18.10 7.26
N HIS A 33 -0.40 17.55 8.18
CA HIS A 33 -0.04 17.55 9.58
C HIS A 33 1.23 16.72 9.72
N ALA A 34 2.34 17.42 9.94
CA ALA A 34 3.57 16.84 10.42
C ALA A 34 3.39 16.36 11.86
N SER A 35 4.15 15.32 12.19
CA SER A 35 4.40 14.71 13.50
C SER A 35 3.27 13.87 14.12
N ASP A 36 3.21 12.61 13.70
CA ASP A 36 3.33 11.46 14.60
C ASP A 36 4.09 10.34 13.87
N ASP A 37 5.40 10.22 14.15
CA ASP A 37 6.28 9.16 13.64
C ASP A 37 5.74 7.79 14.07
N SER A 38 5.20 7.04 13.12
CA SER A 38 4.96 5.60 13.24
C SER A 38 5.04 4.97 11.85
N LEU A 39 5.46 3.70 11.78
CA LEU A 39 5.74 2.97 10.54
C LEU A 39 4.48 2.76 9.68
N GLN A 40 4.08 3.82 8.99
CA GLN A 40 2.95 3.84 8.08
C GLN A 40 3.45 3.64 6.66
N SER A 41 3.12 2.50 6.06
CA SER A 41 3.39 2.25 4.66
C SER A 41 2.09 2.35 3.86
N ALA A 42 2.02 3.31 2.94
CA ALA A 42 0.90 3.43 2.02
C ALA A 42 0.95 2.28 0.99
N ASN A 43 -0.17 1.59 0.73
CA ASN A 43 -0.24 0.63 -0.37
C ASN A 43 -0.58 1.32 -1.69
N GLY A 44 0.18 1.04 -2.75
CA GLY A 44 -0.06 1.65 -4.05
C GLY A 44 0.68 0.96 -5.18
N LEU A 45 1.18 -0.25 -4.93
CA LEU A 45 1.69 -1.10 -5.98
C LEU A 45 0.47 -1.69 -6.70
N SER A 46 0.22 -1.34 -7.96
CA SER A 46 -0.89 -1.99 -8.68
C SER A 46 -0.63 -3.50 -8.82
N PRO A 47 -1.65 -4.37 -9.02
CA PRO A 47 -1.42 -5.78 -9.34
C PRO A 47 -0.46 -5.94 -10.53
N ASN A 48 -0.56 -5.07 -11.54
CA ASN A 48 0.38 -5.01 -12.67
C ASN A 48 1.81 -4.58 -12.26
N GLY A 49 1.96 -3.82 -11.17
CA GLY A 49 3.23 -3.51 -10.51
C GLY A 49 3.95 -4.74 -9.96
N LEU A 50 3.19 -5.74 -9.51
CA LEU A 50 3.73 -7.01 -9.00
C LEU A 50 3.93 -8.09 -10.09
N ILE A 51 3.00 -8.22 -11.05
CA ILE A 51 2.96 -9.41 -11.93
C ILE A 51 3.88 -9.36 -13.13
N THR A 52 3.97 -8.26 -13.88
CA THR A 52 4.28 -8.43 -15.31
C THR A 52 5.46 -7.66 -15.86
N ASN A 53 5.91 -6.56 -15.25
CA ASN A 53 7.03 -5.79 -15.83
C ASN A 53 8.07 -5.25 -14.83
N GLY A 54 7.78 -5.16 -13.52
CA GLY A 54 8.70 -4.55 -12.54
C GLY A 54 9.69 -5.52 -11.91
N LEU A 55 9.21 -6.64 -11.34
CA LEU A 55 10.04 -7.48 -10.46
C LEU A 55 10.65 -8.69 -11.18
N ILE A 56 9.82 -9.58 -11.76
CA ILE A 56 10.23 -10.93 -12.21
C ILE A 56 10.57 -10.98 -13.70
N THR A 57 9.64 -10.57 -14.57
CA THR A 57 9.75 -10.87 -16.01
C THR A 57 10.70 -9.92 -16.75
N ASN A 58 10.81 -8.65 -16.32
CA ASN A 58 11.53 -7.63 -17.10
C ASN A 58 12.50 -6.72 -16.33
N GLY A 59 12.65 -6.80 -14.99
CA GLY A 59 13.16 -5.63 -14.27
C GLY A 59 14.23 -5.70 -13.21
N LEU A 60 13.92 -6.09 -12.00
CA LEU A 60 14.89 -5.96 -10.90
C LEU A 60 15.78 -7.19 -10.73
N ILE A 61 15.18 -8.36 -10.91
CA ILE A 61 15.72 -9.68 -10.59
C ILE A 61 16.78 -10.08 -11.63
N THR A 62 16.47 -9.92 -12.91
CA THR A 62 17.33 -10.33 -14.03
C THR A 62 18.38 -9.29 -14.43
N ASN A 63 18.23 -8.02 -14.05
CA ASN A 63 19.10 -6.93 -14.49
C ASN A 63 20.20 -6.53 -13.48
N GLY A 64 20.56 -7.46 -12.58
CA GLY A 64 21.80 -7.39 -11.82
C GLY A 64 21.70 -6.94 -10.36
N LEU A 65 20.52 -6.56 -9.83
CA LEU A 65 20.42 -6.20 -8.41
C LEU A 65 20.50 -7.42 -7.47
N ILE A 66 20.15 -8.63 -7.94
CA ILE A 66 20.29 -9.86 -7.15
C ILE A 66 21.75 -10.11 -6.78
N THR A 67 22.67 -9.90 -7.72
CA THR A 67 24.10 -10.20 -7.54
C THR A 67 24.90 -9.00 -7.05
N ASN A 68 24.52 -7.78 -7.42
CA ASN A 68 25.27 -6.55 -7.08
C ASN A 68 24.70 -5.80 -5.86
N GLY A 69 23.64 -6.35 -5.26
CA GLY A 69 22.89 -5.73 -4.20
C GLY A 69 22.07 -4.52 -4.63
N LEU A 70 21.14 -4.12 -3.77
CA LEU A 70 20.36 -2.89 -3.92
C LEU A 70 21.18 -1.73 -3.35
N SER A 71 22.18 -1.28 -4.09
CA SER A 71 23.09 -0.19 -3.69
C SER A 71 23.28 0.81 -4.83
N THR A 72 23.93 1.94 -4.56
CA THR A 72 24.31 2.94 -5.59
C THR A 72 25.10 2.28 -6.73
N ASN A 73 26.00 1.36 -6.40
CA ASN A 73 26.76 0.60 -7.40
C ASN A 73 25.86 -0.35 -8.19
N GLY A 74 24.90 -1.02 -7.53
CA GLY A 74 23.96 -1.93 -8.18
C GLY A 74 23.06 -1.21 -9.20
N VAL A 75 22.52 -0.03 -8.83
CA VAL A 75 21.64 0.76 -9.71
C VAL A 75 22.39 1.56 -10.78
N SER A 76 23.72 1.70 -10.66
CA SER A 76 24.55 2.36 -11.69
C SER A 76 24.93 1.43 -12.85
N THR A 77 24.45 0.18 -12.86
CA THR A 77 24.74 -0.78 -13.93
C THR A 77 23.97 -0.47 -15.21
N ALA A 78 24.57 -0.74 -16.36
CA ALA A 78 23.92 -0.54 -17.66
C ALA A 78 22.64 -1.39 -17.82
N SER A 79 22.62 -2.58 -17.23
CA SER A 79 21.45 -3.47 -17.20
C SER A 79 20.29 -2.84 -16.41
N PHE A 80 20.56 -2.29 -15.23
CA PHE A 80 19.55 -1.57 -14.45
C PHE A 80 19.01 -0.36 -15.23
N GLY A 81 19.90 0.46 -15.81
CA GLY A 81 19.47 1.63 -16.58
C GLY A 81 18.60 1.27 -17.80
N THR A 82 18.96 0.20 -18.51
CA THR A 82 18.18 -0.30 -19.65
C THR A 82 16.76 -0.69 -19.23
N TRP A 83 16.61 -1.37 -18.10
CA TRP A 83 15.29 -1.70 -17.57
C TRP A 83 14.50 -0.46 -17.13
N PHE A 84 15.16 0.42 -16.37
CA PHE A 84 14.52 1.59 -15.80
C PHE A 84 13.89 2.44 -16.90
N ASP A 85 14.60 2.58 -18.03
CA ASP A 85 14.15 3.35 -19.18
C ASP A 85 13.14 2.60 -20.08
N SER A 86 13.23 1.27 -20.19
CA SER A 86 12.36 0.48 -21.08
C SER A 86 10.91 0.36 -20.59
N THR A 87 10.68 0.54 -19.28
CA THR A 87 9.38 0.25 -18.65
C THR A 87 8.51 1.50 -18.44
N ALA A 88 8.82 2.61 -19.11
CA ALA A 88 8.37 3.97 -18.80
C ALA A 88 8.82 4.41 -17.40
N SER A 89 9.63 5.47 -17.34
CA SER A 89 10.31 5.92 -16.12
C SER A 89 9.40 6.12 -14.90
N ALA A 90 8.14 6.53 -15.11
CA ALA A 90 7.16 6.68 -14.04
C ALA A 90 6.78 5.34 -13.36
N TYR A 91 6.69 4.25 -14.12
CA TYR A 91 6.42 2.93 -13.57
C TYR A 91 7.65 2.38 -12.84
N SER A 92 8.84 2.50 -13.43
CA SER A 92 10.10 2.09 -12.80
C SER A 92 10.36 2.85 -11.50
N ASP A 93 10.13 4.15 -11.48
CA ASP A 93 10.19 4.99 -10.27
C ASP A 93 9.20 4.51 -9.20
N MET A 94 7.96 4.22 -9.57
CA MET A 94 6.95 3.68 -8.66
C MET A 94 7.38 2.32 -8.07
N VAL A 95 7.90 1.40 -8.88
CA VAL A 95 8.42 0.11 -8.39
C VAL A 95 9.57 0.33 -7.41
N MET A 96 10.52 1.21 -7.73
CA MET A 96 11.68 1.48 -6.87
C MET A 96 11.29 2.13 -5.54
N LYS A 97 10.25 2.97 -5.51
CA LYS A 97 9.71 3.49 -4.23
C LYS A 97 9.33 2.37 -3.27
N TYR A 98 8.62 1.34 -3.74
CA TYR A 98 8.23 0.20 -2.90
C TYR A 98 9.40 -0.71 -2.55
N VAL A 99 10.26 -1.02 -3.53
CA VAL A 99 11.42 -1.87 -3.30
C VAL A 99 12.33 -1.26 -2.23
N VAL A 100 12.65 0.03 -2.34
CA VAL A 100 13.53 0.71 -1.39
C VAL A 100 12.84 0.91 -0.05
N ALA A 101 11.57 1.28 -0.01
CA ALA A 101 10.82 1.37 1.25
C ALA A 101 10.80 0.05 2.02
N CYS A 102 10.65 -1.09 1.33
CA CYS A 102 10.71 -2.41 1.98
C CYS A 102 12.14 -2.80 2.40
N ALA A 103 13.14 -2.56 1.53
CA ALA A 103 14.49 -3.06 1.71
C ALA A 103 15.34 -2.23 2.68
N TYR A 104 15.28 -0.91 2.56
CA TYR A 104 16.08 0.04 3.33
C TYR A 104 15.36 0.40 4.62
N ALA A 105 16.13 0.58 5.69
CA ALA A 105 15.58 1.05 6.96
C ALA A 105 15.18 2.53 6.84
N GLU A 106 14.24 2.95 7.68
CA GLU A 106 13.90 4.35 7.87
C GLU A 106 15.15 5.21 8.13
N GLY A 107 15.14 6.44 7.59
CA GLY A 107 16.28 7.36 7.65
C GLY A 107 17.39 7.06 6.64
N SER A 108 17.31 5.96 5.89
CA SER A 108 18.21 5.66 4.76
C SER A 108 17.52 5.94 3.42
N SER A 109 18.29 6.09 2.35
CA SER A 109 17.75 6.28 1.00
C SER A 109 18.68 5.72 -0.08
N LEU A 110 18.10 5.40 -1.25
CA LEU A 110 18.84 5.04 -2.45
C LEU A 110 18.64 6.11 -3.53
N THR A 111 19.73 6.54 -4.15
CA THR A 111 19.73 7.53 -5.23
C THR A 111 20.19 6.90 -6.54
N TYR A 112 19.52 7.23 -7.62
CA TYR A 112 19.83 6.81 -8.98
C TYR A 112 19.76 8.00 -9.93
N GLN A 113 20.80 8.19 -10.75
CA GLN A 113 20.78 9.18 -11.82
C GLN A 113 20.60 8.45 -13.16
N ALA A 114 19.48 8.68 -13.84
CA ALA A 114 19.17 8.07 -15.11
C ALA A 114 20.13 8.58 -16.21
N PRO A 115 21.01 7.75 -16.79
CA PRO A 115 22.00 8.23 -17.76
C PRO A 115 21.38 8.80 -19.04
N SER A 116 20.20 8.28 -19.42
CA SER A 116 19.46 8.68 -20.62
C SER A 116 18.85 10.09 -20.55
N THR A 117 18.50 10.55 -19.34
CA THR A 117 17.75 11.81 -19.12
C THR A 117 18.48 12.79 -18.21
N GLY A 118 19.47 12.33 -17.44
CA GLY A 118 20.16 13.11 -16.40
C GLY A 118 19.34 13.33 -15.13
N ILE A 119 18.08 12.88 -15.07
CA ILE A 119 17.19 13.03 -13.93
C ILE A 119 17.70 12.19 -12.75
N THR A 120 17.70 12.78 -11.56
CA THR A 120 18.06 12.10 -10.32
C THR A 120 16.80 11.71 -9.54
N TYR A 121 16.68 10.42 -9.24
CA TYR A 121 15.64 9.83 -8.41
C TYR A 121 16.22 9.51 -7.03
N THR A 122 15.47 9.78 -5.98
CA THR A 122 15.84 9.40 -4.60
C THR A 122 14.65 8.75 -3.92
N TRP A 123 14.86 7.56 -3.39
CA TRP A 123 13.83 6.74 -2.76
C TRP A 123 14.18 6.54 -1.28
N PRO A 124 13.30 6.96 -0.34
CA PRO A 124 13.51 6.72 1.08
C PRO A 124 13.23 5.26 1.45
N GLY A 125 13.97 4.75 2.43
CA GLY A 125 13.69 3.49 3.12
C GLY A 125 12.63 3.64 4.20
N LEU A 126 12.09 2.51 4.66
CA LEU A 126 11.10 2.46 5.73
C LEU A 126 11.29 1.22 6.63
N LEU A 127 11.18 0.01 6.08
CA LEU A 127 11.08 -1.22 6.87
C LEU A 127 12.42 -1.89 7.18
N GLY A 128 13.44 -1.72 6.34
CA GLY A 128 14.76 -2.30 6.58
C GLY A 128 14.82 -3.83 6.54
N LEU A 129 13.95 -4.47 5.76
CA LEU A 129 13.79 -5.93 5.77
C LEU A 129 15.02 -6.69 5.29
N THR A 130 15.85 -6.08 4.43
CA THR A 130 16.93 -6.75 3.71
C THR A 130 18.26 -6.01 3.89
N PRO A 131 18.84 -6.00 5.11
CA PRO A 131 20.03 -5.21 5.40
C PRO A 131 21.26 -5.65 4.60
N GLY A 132 21.40 -6.94 4.28
CA GLY A 132 22.50 -7.44 3.45
C GLY A 132 22.37 -6.91 2.03
N TRP A 133 21.21 -7.08 1.43
CA TRP A 133 20.92 -6.61 0.08
C TRP A 133 21.07 -5.09 -0.06
N ALA A 134 20.54 -4.33 0.90
CA ALA A 134 20.64 -2.87 0.95
C ALA A 134 22.09 -2.38 1.13
N SER A 135 22.95 -3.18 1.76
CA SER A 135 24.38 -2.88 1.89
C SER A 135 25.22 -3.20 0.64
N GLY A 136 24.58 -3.67 -0.44
CA GLY A 136 25.26 -4.03 -1.69
C GLY A 136 25.73 -5.47 -1.78
N GLN A 137 25.32 -6.34 -0.85
CA GLN A 137 25.58 -7.78 -0.96
C GLN A 137 24.57 -8.45 -1.89
N PRO A 138 24.90 -9.63 -2.46
CA PRO A 138 23.91 -10.46 -3.12
C PRO A 138 22.72 -10.75 -2.19
N ILE A 139 21.51 -10.71 -2.71
CA ILE A 139 20.31 -10.99 -1.93
C ILE A 139 20.32 -12.44 -1.44
N THR A 140 19.98 -12.65 -0.17
CA THR A 140 19.87 -14.00 0.41
C THR A 140 18.47 -14.57 0.24
N PRO A 141 18.28 -15.92 0.27
CA PRO A 141 16.94 -16.52 0.13
C PRO A 141 15.91 -16.03 1.16
N VAL A 142 16.33 -15.64 2.36
CA VAL A 142 15.45 -15.05 3.39
C VAL A 142 15.02 -13.63 2.99
N GLU A 143 15.96 -12.82 2.49
CA GLU A 143 15.66 -11.48 1.99
C GLU A 143 14.75 -11.52 0.76
N GLU A 144 14.93 -12.49 -0.13
CA GLU A 144 14.03 -12.73 -1.27
C GLU A 144 12.58 -12.96 -0.80
N GLN A 145 12.40 -13.73 0.27
CA GLN A 145 11.08 -14.01 0.83
C GLN A 145 10.45 -12.75 1.45
N LEU A 146 11.23 -12.00 2.22
CA LEU A 146 10.74 -10.78 2.87
C LEU A 146 10.39 -9.70 1.86
N ILE A 147 11.19 -9.52 0.80
CA ILE A 147 10.87 -8.54 -0.25
C ILE A 147 9.63 -8.96 -1.03
N THR A 148 9.50 -10.26 -1.31
CA THR A 148 8.30 -10.81 -1.96
C THR A 148 7.05 -10.54 -1.10
N GLY A 149 7.10 -10.88 0.18
CA GLY A 149 5.99 -10.66 1.11
C GLY A 149 5.65 -9.16 1.27
N CYS A 150 6.66 -8.30 1.33
CA CYS A 150 6.44 -6.86 1.48
C CYS A 150 5.76 -6.26 0.26
N LEU A 151 6.25 -6.57 -0.94
CA LEU A 151 5.65 -6.07 -2.18
C LEU A 151 4.21 -6.59 -2.34
N ALA A 152 3.96 -7.86 -1.99
CA ALA A 152 2.62 -8.44 -1.99
C ALA A 152 1.66 -7.72 -1.02
N ALA A 153 2.14 -7.38 0.17
CA ALA A 153 1.37 -6.63 1.17
C ALA A 153 0.98 -5.21 0.70
N HIS A 154 1.73 -4.64 -0.25
CA HIS A 154 1.46 -3.30 -0.79
C HIS A 154 0.70 -3.31 -2.11
N VAL A 155 0.23 -4.49 -2.57
CA VAL A 155 -0.62 -4.55 -3.75
C VAL A 155 -1.95 -3.87 -3.48
N ASN A 156 -2.33 -3.00 -4.41
CA ASN A 156 -3.47 -2.14 -4.35
C ASN A 156 -4.27 -2.26 -5.65
N LYS A 157 -5.29 -3.10 -5.61
CA LYS A 157 -6.21 -3.33 -6.74
C LYS A 157 -6.95 -2.05 -7.15
N TYR A 158 -7.47 -1.32 -6.17
CA TYR A 158 -8.41 -0.22 -6.41
C TYR A 158 -7.71 1.12 -6.68
N GLY A 159 -6.37 1.16 -6.63
CA GLY A 159 -5.59 2.39 -6.81
C GLY A 159 -5.75 3.40 -5.68
N ILE A 160 -6.42 3.03 -4.59
CA ILE A 160 -6.63 3.89 -3.42
C ILE A 160 -5.65 3.55 -2.31
N GLN A 161 -4.86 4.52 -1.89
CA GLN A 161 -3.88 4.29 -0.85
C GLN A 161 -4.57 4.12 0.50
N MET A 162 -4.21 3.04 1.17
CA MET A 162 -4.58 2.63 2.51
C MET A 162 -3.29 2.43 3.28
N GLU A 163 -3.27 2.94 4.50
CA GLU A 163 -2.18 2.70 5.41
C GLU A 163 -2.31 1.29 5.96
N VAL A 164 -1.18 0.58 6.05
CA VAL A 164 -1.11 -0.70 6.74
C VAL A 164 0.03 -0.67 7.75
N SER A 165 -0.17 -1.35 8.88
CA SER A 165 0.90 -1.66 9.83
C SER A 165 1.50 -3.01 9.42
N VAL A 166 2.75 -2.98 8.96
CA VAL A 166 3.51 -4.18 8.59
C VAL A 166 4.26 -4.69 9.81
N ARG A 167 4.06 -5.97 10.14
CA ARG A 167 4.63 -6.61 11.33
C ARG A 167 5.38 -7.87 10.96
N GLY A 168 6.50 -8.09 11.63
CA GLY A 168 7.40 -9.20 11.35
C GLY A 168 8.81 -8.90 11.82
N ALA A 169 9.78 -9.57 11.18
CA ALA A 169 11.20 -9.37 11.44
C ALA A 169 11.97 -9.17 10.13
N THR A 170 13.07 -8.44 10.22
CA THR A 170 14.08 -8.33 9.16
C THR A 170 14.78 -9.68 8.93
N ALA A 171 15.57 -9.78 7.86
CA ALA A 171 16.31 -11.01 7.52
C ALA A 171 17.30 -11.46 8.62
N VAL A 172 17.75 -10.54 9.46
CA VAL A 172 18.65 -10.81 10.60
C VAL A 172 17.91 -11.06 11.92
N GLY A 173 16.58 -11.10 11.90
CA GLY A 173 15.75 -11.43 13.05
C GLY A 173 15.37 -10.24 13.95
N THR A 174 15.79 -9.01 13.61
CA THR A 174 15.32 -7.80 14.30
C THR A 174 13.86 -7.58 14.02
N LEU A 175 13.02 -7.47 15.06
CA LEU A 175 11.59 -7.17 14.93
C LEU A 175 11.39 -5.77 14.34
N LEU A 176 10.40 -5.64 13.46
CA LEU A 176 9.95 -4.32 13.01
C LEU A 176 9.41 -3.54 14.21
N PRO A 177 9.78 -2.25 14.38
CA PRO A 177 9.22 -1.45 15.45
C PRO A 177 7.70 -1.31 15.24
N VAL A 178 6.94 -1.35 16.32
CA VAL A 178 5.52 -1.01 16.30
C VAL A 178 5.27 -0.15 17.52
N THR A 179 4.88 1.11 17.30
CA THR A 179 4.58 2.00 18.43
C THR A 179 3.24 1.61 19.07
N GLN A 180 3.03 2.02 20.32
CA GLN A 180 1.72 1.79 20.96
C GLN A 180 0.58 2.51 20.23
N SER A 181 0.86 3.69 19.65
CA SER A 181 -0.11 4.43 18.83
C SER A 181 -0.48 3.63 17.59
N GLU A 182 0.52 3.16 16.83
CA GLU A 182 0.31 2.30 15.66
C GLU A 182 -0.45 1.02 16.01
N ALA A 183 -0.09 0.34 17.09
CA ALA A 183 -0.78 -0.86 17.53
C ALA A 183 -2.26 -0.61 17.88
N THR A 184 -2.59 0.60 18.32
CA THR A 184 -3.95 1.02 18.68
C THR A 184 -4.75 1.42 17.44
N VAL A 185 -4.14 2.18 16.52
CA VAL A 185 -4.78 2.64 15.28
C VAL A 185 -5.00 1.48 14.32
N PHE A 186 -4.00 0.60 14.16
CA PHE A 186 -4.05 -0.60 13.32
C PHE A 186 -4.39 -1.84 14.16
N SER A 187 -5.58 -1.83 14.74
CA SER A 187 -6.06 -2.90 15.63
C SER A 187 -6.58 -4.11 14.88
N GLU A 188 -7.04 -3.93 13.64
CA GLU A 188 -7.70 -4.99 12.87
C GLU A 188 -6.70 -5.92 12.19
N LYS A 189 -6.98 -7.22 12.31
CA LYS A 189 -6.25 -8.27 11.60
C LYS A 189 -6.64 -8.27 10.13
N GLU A 190 -5.63 -8.33 9.26
CA GLU A 190 -5.83 -8.46 7.83
C GLU A 190 -5.38 -9.85 7.38
N ALA A 191 -4.10 -9.98 7.04
CA ALA A 191 -3.54 -11.12 6.34
C ALA A 191 -2.06 -11.33 6.71
N ALA A 192 -1.50 -12.44 6.23
CA ALA A 192 -0.07 -12.59 6.11
C ALA A 192 0.32 -12.83 4.65
N PHE A 193 1.39 -12.18 4.22
CA PHE A 193 1.93 -12.26 2.87
C PHE A 193 3.31 -12.90 2.90
N PHE A 194 3.55 -13.86 2.01
CA PHE A 194 4.79 -14.63 1.97
C PHE A 194 5.00 -15.25 0.59
N GLY A 195 6.18 -15.83 0.36
CA GLY A 195 6.51 -16.49 -0.89
C GLY A 195 7.93 -16.21 -1.30
N ASN A 196 8.29 -16.58 -2.51
CA ASN A 196 9.54 -16.19 -3.13
C ASN A 196 9.32 -16.10 -4.65
N LEU A 197 9.26 -14.87 -5.15
CA LEU A 197 9.11 -14.60 -6.57
C LEU A 197 10.42 -14.77 -7.35
N ILE A 198 11.57 -14.67 -6.67
CA ILE A 198 12.90 -14.71 -7.27
C ILE A 198 13.28 -16.14 -7.69
N ASN A 199 12.97 -17.13 -6.86
CA ASN A 199 13.22 -18.54 -7.16
C ASN A 199 12.04 -19.25 -7.86
N GLY A 200 10.98 -18.50 -8.19
CA GLY A 200 9.79 -19.03 -8.87
C GLY A 200 8.83 -19.84 -7.99
N ALA A 201 9.01 -19.88 -6.67
CA ALA A 201 8.08 -20.56 -5.76
C ALA A 201 6.68 -19.92 -5.74
N GLY A 202 6.60 -18.63 -6.10
CA GLY A 202 5.35 -17.88 -6.18
C GLY A 202 5.13 -16.96 -4.98
N VAL A 203 3.97 -16.31 -4.95
CA VAL A 203 3.59 -15.34 -3.92
C VAL A 203 2.20 -15.70 -3.38
N PHE A 204 2.07 -15.66 -2.06
CA PHE A 204 0.94 -16.20 -1.34
C PHE A 204 0.41 -15.21 -0.31
N ALA A 205 -0.89 -15.30 -0.06
CA ALA A 205 -1.56 -14.61 1.03
C ALA A 205 -2.46 -15.59 1.79
N CYS A 206 -2.59 -15.38 3.09
CA CYS A 206 -3.57 -16.06 3.93
C CYS A 206 -4.29 -15.06 4.82
N ASN A 207 -5.48 -15.43 5.30
CA ASN A 207 -6.31 -14.59 6.15
C ASN A 207 -5.99 -14.81 7.63
N ASP A 208 -5.64 -13.75 8.36
CA ASP A 208 -5.59 -13.78 9.83
C ASP A 208 -7.00 -13.54 10.41
N ARG A 209 -7.84 -12.81 9.66
CA ARG A 209 -9.27 -12.64 9.92
C ARG A 209 -10.07 -12.96 8.66
N ASN A 210 -11.27 -13.52 8.83
CA ASN A 210 -12.25 -13.60 7.76
C ASN A 210 -13.29 -12.50 7.94
N LEU A 211 -13.66 -11.85 6.84
CA LEU A 211 -14.79 -10.91 6.83
C LEU A 211 -16.10 -11.69 6.86
N THR A 212 -17.11 -11.12 7.51
CA THR A 212 -18.48 -11.65 7.42
C THR A 212 -19.11 -11.34 6.06
N VAL A 213 -20.27 -11.91 5.77
CA VAL A 213 -21.06 -11.60 4.55
C VAL A 213 -21.53 -10.14 4.47
N MET A 214 -21.43 -9.39 5.57
CA MET A 214 -21.76 -7.97 5.66
C MET A 214 -20.53 -7.07 5.55
N GLU A 215 -19.33 -7.63 5.65
CA GLU A 215 -18.10 -6.87 5.73
C GLU A 215 -17.32 -6.94 4.42
N SER A 216 -16.83 -5.79 3.97
CA SER A 216 -15.89 -5.69 2.86
C SER A 216 -14.66 -4.88 3.24
N SER A 217 -13.65 -4.90 2.38
CA SER A 217 -12.49 -4.02 2.50
C SER A 217 -11.85 -3.85 1.13
N ALA A 218 -11.29 -2.67 0.88
CA ALA A 218 -10.50 -2.42 -0.31
C ALA A 218 -9.16 -3.19 -0.33
N ARG A 219 -8.80 -3.86 0.77
CA ARG A 219 -7.66 -4.79 0.88
C ARG A 219 -7.94 -6.14 0.19
N ALA A 220 -8.16 -6.09 -1.12
CA ALA A 220 -8.61 -7.23 -1.94
C ALA A 220 -7.63 -8.42 -1.96
N CYS A 221 -6.32 -8.14 -1.91
CA CYS A 221 -5.29 -9.15 -2.10
C CYS A 221 -4.95 -9.93 -0.82
N GLY A 222 -5.35 -9.39 0.34
CA GLY A 222 -5.27 -10.06 1.63
C GLY A 222 -6.66 -10.46 2.09
N LEU A 223 -7.32 -9.53 2.80
CA LEU A 223 -8.51 -9.80 3.62
C LEU A 223 -9.80 -10.12 2.84
N ALA A 224 -10.03 -9.51 1.67
CA ALA A 224 -11.28 -9.74 0.94
C ALA A 224 -11.30 -11.06 0.14
N SER A 225 -10.12 -11.62 -0.16
CA SER A 225 -10.02 -12.92 -0.82
C SER A 225 -10.16 -14.03 0.25
N GLN A 226 -11.26 -14.80 0.20
CA GLN A 226 -11.57 -15.80 1.24
C GLN A 226 -11.45 -17.25 0.79
N GLY A 227 -11.27 -17.49 -0.52
CA GLY A 227 -11.20 -18.82 -1.10
C GLY A 227 -9.77 -19.24 -1.47
N ASN A 228 -9.44 -20.52 -1.28
CA ASN A 228 -8.18 -21.08 -1.76
C ASN A 228 -8.12 -21.01 -3.29
N GLY A 229 -7.02 -20.48 -3.86
CA GLY A 229 -6.85 -20.42 -5.30
C GLY A 229 -5.99 -19.24 -5.76
N ALA A 230 -5.91 -19.05 -7.07
CA ALA A 230 -5.45 -17.77 -7.58
C ALA A 230 -6.47 -16.69 -7.16
N SER A 231 -6.01 -15.59 -6.58
CA SER A 231 -6.89 -14.45 -6.42
C SER A 231 -7.24 -13.95 -7.82
N VAL A 232 -8.52 -14.01 -8.18
CA VAL A 232 -9.02 -13.51 -9.48
C VAL A 232 -8.73 -12.01 -9.61
N GLU A 233 -8.73 -11.32 -8.47
CA GLU A 233 -8.52 -9.89 -8.32
C GLU A 233 -7.03 -9.52 -8.19
N CYS A 234 -6.31 -10.41 -7.51
CA CYS A 234 -4.94 -10.36 -7.01
C CYS A 234 -3.84 -11.12 -7.75
N PRO A 235 -3.85 -11.45 -9.05
CA PRO A 235 -2.74 -12.23 -9.60
C PRO A 235 -1.39 -11.50 -9.34
N PRO A 236 -0.26 -12.20 -9.15
CA PRO A 236 -0.09 -13.64 -9.14
C PRO A 236 -0.27 -14.19 -7.71
N ILE A 237 -0.79 -13.37 -6.78
CA ILE A 237 -0.99 -13.73 -5.39
C ILE A 237 -2.02 -14.84 -5.32
N ARG A 238 -1.57 -15.97 -4.78
CA ARG A 238 -2.41 -17.13 -4.54
C ARG A 238 -2.85 -17.11 -3.08
N HIS A 239 -4.14 -17.12 -2.89
CA HIS A 239 -4.72 -17.19 -1.57
C HIS A 239 -4.77 -18.64 -1.11
N VAL A 240 -4.28 -18.89 0.11
CA VAL A 240 -4.08 -20.25 0.64
C VAL A 240 -4.89 -20.52 1.91
N GLY A 241 -5.91 -19.71 2.15
CA GLY A 241 -6.89 -19.91 3.21
C GLY A 241 -6.49 -19.18 4.49
N THR A 242 -6.74 -19.80 5.65
CA THR A 242 -6.50 -19.14 6.95
C THR A 242 -5.04 -19.24 7.37
N CYS A 243 -4.43 -18.15 7.85
CA CYS A 243 -3.05 -18.20 8.32
C CYS A 243 -2.86 -19.15 9.49
N LYS A 244 -3.85 -19.29 10.38
CA LYS A 244 -3.81 -20.21 11.52
C LYS A 244 -3.55 -21.68 11.13
N SER A 245 -3.89 -22.10 9.91
CA SER A 245 -3.68 -23.49 9.48
C SER A 245 -2.28 -23.78 8.93
N ILE A 246 -1.51 -22.74 8.60
CA ILE A 246 -0.23 -22.89 7.88
C ILE A 246 0.91 -22.07 8.48
N CYS A 247 0.64 -21.17 9.42
CA CYS A 247 1.62 -20.24 9.97
C CYS A 247 1.66 -20.29 11.50
N ASP A 248 2.85 -20.08 12.04
CA ASP A 248 3.11 -20.01 13.47
C ASP A 248 3.15 -18.55 13.93
N LEU A 249 2.42 -18.24 15.00
CA LEU A 249 2.47 -16.93 15.64
C LEU A 249 3.72 -16.81 16.51
N ASP A 250 4.18 -15.57 16.67
CA ASP A 250 5.14 -15.25 17.73
C ASP A 250 4.50 -15.41 19.13
N GLU A 251 5.33 -15.36 20.17
CA GLU A 251 4.88 -15.50 21.56
C GLU A 251 3.86 -14.43 21.96
N SER A 252 4.01 -13.21 21.43
CA SER A 252 3.11 -12.09 21.70
C SER A 252 1.78 -12.17 20.91
N LYS A 253 1.66 -13.10 19.96
CA LYS A 253 0.53 -13.27 19.03
C LYS A 253 0.24 -12.02 18.20
N THR A 254 1.26 -11.21 17.94
CA THR A 254 1.12 -9.96 17.19
C THR A 254 1.38 -10.15 15.70
N HIS A 255 2.24 -11.11 15.34
CA HIS A 255 2.65 -11.41 13.96
C HIS A 255 3.01 -12.89 13.79
N TYR A 256 3.06 -13.35 12.54
CA TYR A 256 3.53 -14.69 12.18
C TYR A 256 5.05 -14.73 11.99
N THR A 257 5.69 -15.82 12.40
CA THR A 257 7.16 -16.01 12.36
C THR A 257 7.60 -17.00 11.27
N SER A 258 6.73 -17.92 10.89
CA SER A 258 6.91 -18.89 9.81
C SER A 258 5.56 -19.24 9.18
N CYS A 259 5.57 -19.52 7.87
CA CYS A 259 4.46 -20.18 7.18
C CYS A 259 4.99 -21.37 6.38
N VAL A 260 4.36 -22.54 6.50
CA VAL A 260 4.70 -23.75 5.75
C VAL A 260 3.67 -23.99 4.66
N PHE A 261 4.11 -23.94 3.41
CA PHE A 261 3.26 -24.20 2.25
C PHE A 261 4.01 -25.00 1.20
N ASN A 262 3.38 -26.06 0.68
CA ASN A 262 4.00 -27.01 -0.26
C ASN A 262 5.37 -27.56 0.20
N GLY A 263 5.53 -27.81 1.51
CA GLY A 263 6.77 -28.32 2.09
C GLY A 263 7.91 -27.31 2.22
N VAL A 264 7.68 -26.04 1.87
CA VAL A 264 8.65 -24.95 2.02
C VAL A 264 8.26 -24.08 3.21
N THR A 265 9.25 -23.71 4.03
CA THR A 265 9.08 -22.74 5.12
C THR A 265 9.44 -21.35 4.62
N TYR A 266 8.50 -20.42 4.73
CA TYR A 266 8.65 -19.02 4.35
C TYR A 266 8.70 -18.12 5.58
N LYS A 267 9.36 -16.97 5.45
CA LYS A 267 9.25 -15.82 6.36
C LYS A 267 8.09 -14.92 5.92
N PRO A 268 6.98 -14.88 6.66
CA PRO A 268 5.85 -14.04 6.33
C PRO A 268 6.01 -12.62 6.88
N LEU A 269 5.27 -11.69 6.28
CA LEU A 269 4.95 -10.41 6.89
C LEU A 269 3.45 -10.38 7.18
N THR A 270 3.11 -9.97 8.39
CA THR A 270 1.72 -9.82 8.82
C THR A 270 1.31 -8.37 8.61
N THR A 271 0.09 -8.13 8.16
CA THR A 271 -0.46 -6.78 8.06
C THR A 271 -1.63 -6.59 9.00
N ARG A 272 -1.75 -5.37 9.51
CA ARG A 272 -2.91 -4.88 10.26
C ARG A 272 -3.44 -3.61 9.61
N ILE A 273 -4.74 -3.40 9.74
CA ILE A 273 -5.46 -2.26 9.17
C ILE A 273 -6.27 -1.54 10.23
N ARG A 274 -6.83 -0.38 9.87
CA ARG A 274 -7.67 0.39 10.78
C ARG A 274 -9.09 -0.18 10.77
N PRO A 275 -9.85 -0.08 11.87
CA PRO A 275 -11.28 -0.43 11.87
C PRO A 275 -12.07 0.28 10.77
N ALA A 276 -11.72 1.53 10.44
CA ALA A 276 -12.36 2.31 9.38
C ALA A 276 -12.12 1.76 7.96
N ASP A 277 -11.16 0.86 7.81
CA ASP A 277 -10.85 0.18 6.53
C ASP A 277 -11.63 -1.14 6.37
N ILE A 278 -12.51 -1.47 7.34
CA ILE A 278 -13.52 -2.53 7.29
C ILE A 278 -14.88 -1.88 7.09
N TYR A 279 -15.40 -2.03 5.88
CA TYR A 279 -16.70 -1.51 5.45
C TYR A 279 -17.82 -2.46 5.88
N ARG A 280 -19.00 -1.92 6.15
CA ARG A 280 -20.15 -2.71 6.61
C ARG A 280 -21.42 -2.28 5.90
N CYS A 281 -22.01 -3.22 5.17
CA CYS A 281 -23.31 -3.00 4.58
C CYS A 281 -24.37 -2.67 5.66
N GLY A 282 -25.12 -1.61 5.43
CA GLY A 282 -26.09 -1.00 6.33
C GLY A 282 -25.52 0.11 7.23
N ASP A 283 -24.31 0.62 6.95
CA ASP A 283 -23.71 1.73 7.69
C ASP A 283 -24.13 3.13 7.19
N GLY A 284 -24.91 3.17 6.09
CA GLY A 284 -25.43 4.37 5.47
C GLY A 284 -24.50 5.00 4.43
N VAL A 285 -23.37 4.37 4.09
CA VAL A 285 -22.41 4.85 3.10
C VAL A 285 -22.16 3.78 2.05
N CYS A 286 -22.57 4.02 0.80
CA CYS A 286 -22.25 3.10 -0.31
C CYS A 286 -20.74 3.12 -0.61
N GLN A 287 -20.03 2.06 -0.19
CA GLN A 287 -18.58 1.95 -0.32
C GLN A 287 -18.17 1.49 -1.72
N LEU A 288 -16.90 1.72 -2.11
CA LEU A 288 -16.36 1.30 -3.41
C LEU A 288 -16.40 -0.22 -3.66
N THR A 289 -16.50 -1.00 -2.59
CA THR A 289 -16.60 -2.46 -2.60
C THR A 289 -18.04 -2.95 -2.66
N GLU A 290 -19.00 -2.04 -2.49
CA GLU A 290 -20.43 -2.31 -2.53
C GLU A 290 -21.02 -1.89 -3.88
N SER A 291 -22.15 -2.48 -4.23
CA SER A 291 -22.93 -2.08 -5.39
C SER A 291 -24.42 -2.13 -5.08
N CYS A 292 -25.24 -1.49 -5.90
CA CYS A 292 -26.70 -1.59 -5.79
C CYS A 292 -27.17 -3.04 -5.98
N ASP A 293 -28.31 -3.41 -5.40
CA ASP A 293 -28.89 -4.73 -5.63
C ASP A 293 -29.50 -4.81 -7.04
N PRO A 294 -29.05 -5.76 -7.90
CA PRO A 294 -29.64 -5.95 -9.23
C PRO A 294 -31.02 -6.63 -9.20
N ASP A 295 -31.43 -7.30 -8.11
CA ASP A 295 -32.80 -7.82 -7.95
C ASP A 295 -33.52 -7.12 -6.77
N PRO A 296 -34.36 -6.10 -7.06
CA PRO A 296 -35.07 -5.35 -6.02
C PRO A 296 -36.10 -6.19 -5.25
N ARG A 297 -36.32 -7.46 -5.60
CA ARG A 297 -37.19 -8.39 -4.86
C ARG A 297 -36.44 -9.18 -3.80
N THR A 298 -35.11 -9.29 -3.91
CA THR A 298 -34.33 -10.12 -2.99
C THR A 298 -33.86 -9.40 -1.74
N GLY A 299 -33.84 -8.06 -1.74
CA GLY A 299 -33.52 -7.30 -0.54
C GLY A 299 -32.12 -7.57 -0.01
N SER A 300 -31.14 -7.73 -0.91
CA SER A 300 -29.80 -8.16 -0.55
C SER A 300 -29.09 -7.09 0.28
N ASN A 301 -28.79 -7.43 1.53
CA ASN A 301 -27.86 -6.69 2.39
C ASN A 301 -26.61 -7.55 2.54
N ARG A 302 -25.72 -7.51 1.56
CA ARG A 302 -24.40 -8.17 1.61
C ARG A 302 -23.34 -7.18 1.13
N TYR A 303 -22.09 -7.46 1.46
CA TYR A 303 -20.99 -6.55 1.22
C TYR A 303 -20.76 -6.16 -0.26
N ASP A 304 -21.18 -6.98 -1.24
CA ASP A 304 -21.02 -6.71 -2.68
C ASP A 304 -22.32 -6.30 -3.38
N ALA A 305 -23.46 -6.42 -2.70
CA ALA A 305 -24.77 -5.96 -3.16
C ALA A 305 -25.56 -5.50 -1.93
N CYS A 306 -25.40 -4.22 -1.59
CA CYS A 306 -25.91 -3.62 -0.36
C CYS A 306 -27.03 -2.64 -0.69
N GLU A 307 -28.28 -3.10 -0.71
CA GLU A 307 -29.42 -2.22 -0.98
C GLU A 307 -29.56 -1.13 0.08
N SER A 308 -29.27 -1.44 1.35
CA SER A 308 -29.39 -0.48 2.45
C SER A 308 -28.50 0.77 2.28
N ASP A 309 -27.34 0.64 1.64
CA ASP A 309 -26.40 1.75 1.45
C ASP A 309 -26.41 2.28 0.01
N CYS A 310 -26.45 1.39 -0.98
CA CYS A 310 -26.33 1.74 -2.40
C CYS A 310 -27.68 1.82 -3.14
N GLY A 311 -28.77 1.41 -2.50
CA GLY A 311 -30.10 1.37 -3.10
C GLY A 311 -30.27 0.31 -4.20
N ASN A 312 -31.32 0.50 -4.99
CA ASN A 312 -31.68 -0.39 -6.10
C ASN A 312 -31.05 0.07 -7.41
N CYS A 313 -30.63 -0.88 -8.25
CA CYS A 313 -30.13 -0.55 -9.58
C CYS A 313 -31.27 -0.05 -10.50
N PRO A 314 -30.99 0.90 -11.43
CA PRO A 314 -31.97 1.41 -12.40
C PRO A 314 -32.57 0.35 -13.33
#